data_AF-A0A962EPY1-F1
#
_entry.id   AF-A0A962EPY1-F1
#
_cell.length_a   1.000
_cell.length_b   1.000
_cell.length_c   1.000
_cell.angle_alpha   90.00
_cell.angle_beta   90.00
_cell.angle_gamma   90.00
#
_symmetry.space_group_name_H-M   'P 1'
#
loop_
_entity.id
_entity.type
_entity.pdbx_description
1 polymer ?
#
loop_
_entity_poly.entity_id
_entity_poly.type
_entity_poly.pdbx_seq_one_letter_code
_entity_poly.pdbx_strand_id
1 'polypeptide(L)'
;MRQLRQRAQFVRAARGSKANGRFFVLQAAACVEPDAGIGYTVTKRVGNAPERNRIKRRLRAAVRQSTDLFRPNTDYVLIGRRPALYAQFDELLEALGQMVQRLNPAIPTR
;
A
#
# COMPACT_ATOMS: atom_id res chain seq x y z
N MET A 1 7.06 0.56 -11.81
CA MET A 1 6.82 0.44 -10.34
C MET A 1 7.70 -0.65 -9.74
N ARG A 2 8.55 -0.29 -8.78
CA ARG A 2 9.52 -1.16 -8.10
C ARG A 2 8.87 -1.90 -6.93
N GLN A 3 9.26 -3.14 -6.67
CA GLN A 3 8.84 -3.85 -5.45
C GLN A 3 9.81 -3.57 -4.30
N LEU A 4 9.28 -3.23 -3.13
CA LEU A 4 10.07 -3.08 -1.91
C LEU A 4 10.48 -4.45 -1.37
N ARG A 5 11.78 -4.66 -1.20
CA ARG A 5 12.35 -5.93 -0.72
C ARG A 5 13.13 -5.76 0.58
N GLN A 6 13.76 -4.60 0.78
CA GLN A 6 14.65 -4.37 1.92
C GLN A 6 13.89 -3.82 3.12
N ARG A 7 14.16 -4.36 4.32
CA ARG A 7 13.55 -3.89 5.57
C ARG A 7 13.67 -2.38 5.77
N ALA A 8 14.81 -1.78 5.40
CA ALA A 8 15.03 -0.34 5.51
C ALA A 8 13.97 0.49 4.75
N GLN A 9 13.54 0.03 3.57
CA GLN A 9 12.50 0.67 2.76
C GLN A 9 11.15 0.64 3.48
N PHE A 10 10.78 -0.51 4.07
CA PHE A 10 9.55 -0.64 4.85
C PHE A 10 9.55 0.23 6.10
N VAL A 11 10.68 0.30 6.82
CA VAL A 11 10.82 1.14 8.01
C VAL A 11 10.71 2.62 7.66
N ARG A 12 11.30 3.05 6.54
CA ARG A 12 11.18 4.42 6.05
C ARG A 12 9.73 4.78 5.73
N ALA A 13 9.03 3.95 4.95
CA ALA A 13 7.61 4.15 4.65
C ALA A 13 6.76 4.22 5.92
N ALA A 14 7.06 3.39 6.92
CA ALA A 14 6.33 3.39 8.20
C ALA A 14 6.51 4.66 9.04
N ARG A 15 7.60 5.41 8.84
CA ARG A 15 7.86 6.71 9.48
C ARG A 15 7.27 7.90 8.70
N GLY A 16 6.83 7.67 7.47
CA GLY A 16 6.23 8.69 6.62
C GLY A 16 4.75 8.92 6.90
N SER A 17 4.07 9.50 5.92
CA SER A 17 2.64 9.78 5.97
C SER A 17 1.83 8.49 5.90
N LYS A 18 0.73 8.43 6.65
CA LYS A 18 -0.13 7.24 6.71
C LYS A 18 -1.60 7.60 6.56
N ALA A 19 -2.31 6.84 5.74
CA ALA A 19 -3.75 6.86 5.62
C ALA A 19 -4.31 5.57 6.18
N ASN A 20 -5.25 5.68 7.11
CA ASN A 20 -5.93 4.52 7.69
C ASN A 20 -7.22 4.24 6.92
N GLY A 21 -7.31 3.07 6.30
CA GLY A 21 -8.53 2.58 5.67
C GLY A 21 -9.15 1.41 6.43
N ARG A 22 -10.40 1.10 6.08
CA ARG A 22 -11.13 -0.06 6.61
C ARG A 22 -10.45 -1.38 6.25
N PHE A 23 -10.05 -1.51 4.98
CA PHE A 23 -9.50 -2.76 4.42
C PHE A 23 -7.99 -2.86 4.58
N PHE A 24 -7.28 -1.74 4.54
CA PHE A 24 -5.83 -1.68 4.63
C PHE A 24 -5.37 -0.31 5.13
N VAL A 25 -4.11 -0.23 5.57
CA VAL A 25 -3.42 1.04 5.85
C VAL A 25 -2.45 1.28 4.70
N LEU A 26 -2.39 2.50 4.19
CA LEU A 26 -1.40 2.93 3.21
C LEU A 26 -0.39 3.82 3.93
N GLN A 27 0.88 3.45 3.84
CA GLN A 27 1.99 4.28 4.31
C GLN A 27 2.76 4.75 3.08
N ALA A 28 3.25 5.98 3.12
CA ALA A 28 4.00 6.58 2.02
C ALA A 28 5.15 7.43 2.57
N ALA A 29 6.33 7.30 1.97
CA ALA A 29 7.46 8.17 2.26
C ALA A 29 8.21 8.51 0.98
N ALA A 30 8.74 9.72 0.90
CA ALA A 30 9.61 10.11 -0.19
C ALA A 30 10.85 9.19 -0.27
N CYS A 31 11.27 8.88 -1.48
CA CYS A 31 12.48 8.13 -1.78
C CYS A 31 13.22 8.78 -2.96
N VAL A 32 14.52 8.51 -3.05
CA VAL A 32 15.38 9.06 -4.11
C VAL A 32 15.29 8.28 -5.43
N GLU A 33 14.47 7.24 -5.46
CA GLU A 33 14.36 6.34 -6.62
C GLU A 33 13.42 6.96 -7.67
N PRO A 34 13.74 6.86 -8.97
CA PRO A 34 12.91 7.45 -10.02
C PRO A 34 11.53 6.78 -10.09
N ASP A 35 11.47 5.48 -9.79
CA ASP A 35 10.23 4.71 -9.80
C ASP A 35 9.56 4.67 -8.43
N ALA A 36 8.23 4.75 -8.45
CA ALA A 36 7.38 4.46 -7.30
C ALA A 36 7.66 3.04 -6.76
N GLY A 37 7.87 2.93 -5.45
CA GLY A 37 8.05 1.65 -4.75
C GLY A 37 6.75 1.15 -4.12
N ILE A 38 6.48 -0.15 -4.17
CA ILE A 38 5.34 -0.76 -3.46
C ILE A 38 5.76 -1.98 -2.62
N GLY A 39 5.37 -1.96 -1.35
CA GLY A 39 5.52 -3.06 -0.40
C GLY A 39 4.16 -3.54 0.10
N TYR A 40 4.08 -4.84 0.44
CA TYR A 40 2.86 -5.45 0.99
C TYR A 40 3.17 -6.12 2.32
N THR A 41 2.40 -5.78 3.34
CA THR A 41 2.52 -6.36 4.68
C THR A 41 1.16 -6.89 5.11
N VAL A 42 1.12 -8.14 5.59
CA VAL A 42 -0.06 -8.69 6.27
C VAL A 42 0.43 -9.40 7.52
N THR A 43 0.02 -8.91 8.69
CA THR A 43 0.50 -9.43 9.97
C THR A 43 -0.12 -10.79 10.28
N LYS A 44 0.54 -11.59 11.12
CA LYS A 44 0.00 -12.90 11.56
C LYS A 44 -1.37 -12.76 12.26
N ARG A 45 -1.63 -11.63 12.93
CA ARG A 45 -2.90 -11.32 13.62
C ARG A 45 -4.11 -11.26 12.69
N VAL A 46 -3.90 -11.00 11.39
CA VAL A 46 -5.00 -10.86 10.43
C VAL A 46 -5.66 -12.19 10.09
N GLY A 47 -4.92 -13.30 10.16
CA GLY A 47 -5.43 -14.60 9.76
C GLY A 47 -4.36 -15.67 9.52
N ASN A 48 -4.80 -16.85 9.14
CA ASN A 48 -3.94 -17.99 8.80
C ASN A 48 -3.17 -17.75 7.48
N ALA A 49 -2.24 -18.65 7.13
CA ALA A 49 -1.39 -18.46 5.95
C ALA A 49 -2.20 -18.32 4.63
N PRO A 50 -3.22 -19.16 4.34
CA PRO A 50 -4.10 -18.99 3.19
C PRO A 50 -4.83 -17.65 3.15
N GLU A 51 -5.45 -17.21 4.26
CA GLU A 51 -6.15 -15.93 4.37
C GLU A 51 -5.19 -14.75 4.06
N ARG A 52 -4.00 -14.74 4.66
CA ARG A 52 -2.98 -13.70 4.41
C ARG A 52 -2.51 -13.69 2.96
N ASN A 53 -2.34 -14.86 2.36
CA ASN A 53 -1.94 -14.97 0.96
C ASN A 53 -3.06 -14.47 0.03
N ARG A 54 -4.32 -14.76 0.33
CA ARG A 54 -5.47 -14.23 -0.41
C ARG A 54 -5.54 -12.71 -0.31
N ILE A 55 -5.39 -12.13 0.88
CA ILE A 55 -5.33 -10.67 1.07
C ILE A 55 -4.18 -10.06 0.25
N LYS A 56 -2.97 -10.61 0.34
CA LYS A 56 -1.82 -10.14 -0.45
C LYS A 56 -2.09 -10.19 -1.96
N ARG A 57 -2.71 -11.26 -2.47
CA ARG A 57 -3.08 -11.38 -3.89
C ARG A 57 -4.08 -10.30 -4.30
N ARG A 58 -5.11 -10.05 -3.49
CA ARG A 58 -6.13 -9.01 -3.75
C ARG A 58 -5.52 -7.61 -3.77
N LEU A 59 -4.68 -7.28 -2.78
CA LEU A 59 -3.99 -5.98 -2.73
C LEU A 59 -3.07 -5.77 -3.94
N ARG A 60 -2.34 -6.82 -4.36
CA ARG A 60 -1.50 -6.75 -5.57
C ARG A 60 -2.31 -6.49 -6.83
N ALA A 61 -3.46 -7.13 -6.97
CA ALA A 61 -4.37 -6.91 -8.10
C ALA A 61 -4.88 -5.47 -8.11
N ALA A 62 -5.32 -4.94 -6.96
CA ALA A 62 -5.80 -3.57 -6.85
C ALA A 62 -4.74 -2.53 -7.23
N VAL A 63 -3.50 -2.71 -6.73
CA VAL A 63 -2.36 -1.84 -7.10
C VAL A 63 -2.06 -1.92 -8.58
N ARG A 64 -2.03 -3.14 -9.17
CA ARG A 64 -1.73 -3.32 -10.59
C ARG A 64 -2.70 -2.55 -11.49
N GLN A 65 -3.98 -2.54 -11.13
CA GLN A 65 -5.01 -1.80 -11.87
C GLN A 65 -4.97 -0.29 -11.63
N SER A 66 -4.36 0.15 -10.52
CA SER A 66 -4.31 1.56 -10.11
C SER A 66 -2.88 2.13 -10.16
N THR A 67 -2.02 1.58 -11.01
CA THR A 67 -0.58 1.90 -11.01
C THR A 67 -0.33 3.39 -11.27
N ASP A 68 -1.17 4.02 -12.07
CA ASP A 68 -1.05 5.43 -12.47
C ASP A 68 -1.32 6.42 -11.32
N LEU A 69 -1.91 5.96 -10.22
CA LEU A 69 -2.16 6.80 -9.05
C LEU A 69 -0.89 7.07 -8.24
N PHE A 70 0.11 6.20 -8.35
CA PHE A 70 1.30 6.24 -7.52
C PHE A 70 2.37 7.15 -8.09
N ARG A 71 2.95 7.99 -7.24
CA ARG A 71 3.92 8.98 -7.67
C ARG A 71 5.34 8.41 -7.74
N PRO A 72 6.15 8.86 -8.71
CA PRO A 72 7.59 8.62 -8.69
C PRO A 72 8.21 9.19 -7.41
N ASN A 73 9.43 8.77 -7.08
CA ASN A 73 10.16 9.26 -5.90
C ASN A 73 9.41 9.01 -4.57
N THR A 74 8.53 8.00 -4.53
CA THR A 74 7.76 7.66 -3.33
C THR A 74 7.71 6.14 -3.13
N ASP A 75 8.00 5.70 -1.90
CA ASP A 75 7.81 4.34 -1.46
C ASP A 75 6.48 4.22 -0.71
N TYR A 76 5.62 3.31 -1.18
CA TYR A 76 4.33 2.99 -0.59
C TYR A 76 4.36 1.62 0.07
N VAL A 77 3.71 1.47 1.23
CA VAL A 77 3.51 0.19 1.91
C VAL A 77 2.03 0.01 2.23
N LEU A 78 1.45 -1.06 1.69
CA LEU A 78 0.09 -1.49 1.99
C LEU A 78 0.08 -2.53 3.10
N ILE A 79 -0.55 -2.20 4.22
CA ILE A 79 -0.75 -3.10 5.35
C ILE A 79 -2.19 -3.63 5.30
N GLY A 80 -2.37 -4.87 4.85
CA GLY A 80 -3.68 -5.51 4.73
C GLY A 80 -4.30 -5.82 6.09
N ARG A 81 -5.60 -5.57 6.23
CA ARG A 81 -6.43 -5.94 7.40
C ARG A 81 -7.41 -7.06 7.02
N ARG A 82 -7.98 -7.72 8.04
CA ARG A 82 -8.92 -8.85 7.86
C ARG A 82 -10.14 -8.51 6.97
N PRO A 83 -10.74 -7.30 7.04
CA PRO A 83 -11.85 -6.93 6.15
C PRO A 83 -11.53 -7.01 4.65
N ALA A 84 -10.27 -6.85 4.24
CA ALA A 84 -9.87 -6.97 2.83
C ALA A 84 -10.07 -8.37 2.24
N LEU A 85 -10.27 -9.39 3.08
CA LEU A 85 -10.54 -10.76 2.65
C LEU A 85 -11.94 -10.90 2.04
N TYR A 86 -12.91 -10.16 2.57
CA TYR A 86 -14.34 -10.28 2.25
C TYR A 86 -14.91 -9.10 1.46
N ALA A 87 -14.17 -7.99 1.39
CA ALA A 87 -14.55 -6.83 0.60
C ALA A 87 -14.81 -7.21 -0.87
N GLN A 88 -15.68 -6.48 -1.55
CA GLN A 88 -15.74 -6.53 -3.01
C GLN A 88 -14.45 -5.94 -3.60
N PHE A 89 -14.12 -6.32 -4.82
CA PHE A 89 -12.86 -5.85 -5.41
C PHE A 89 -12.90 -4.35 -5.71
N ASP A 90 -14.05 -3.84 -6.16
CA ASP A 90 -14.25 -2.42 -6.46
C ASP A 90 -14.11 -1.55 -5.20
N GLU A 91 -14.62 -2.01 -4.05
CA GLU A 91 -14.42 -1.33 -2.76
C GLU A 91 -12.93 -1.20 -2.41
N LEU A 92 -12.08 -2.14 -2.82
CA LEU A 92 -10.63 -2.06 -2.60
C LEU A 92 -9.98 -1.03 -3.53
N LEU A 93 -10.44 -0.93 -4.78
CA LEU A 93 -9.95 0.05 -5.75
C LEU A 93 -10.32 1.48 -5.33
N GLU A 94 -11.58 1.70 -4.97
CA GLU A 94 -12.08 2.99 -4.50
C GLU A 94 -11.34 3.44 -3.23
N ALA A 95 -11.23 2.54 -2.24
CA ALA A 95 -10.50 2.84 -1.02
C ALA A 95 -9.03 3.17 -1.31
N LEU A 96 -8.39 2.46 -2.25
CA LEU A 96 -7.00 2.72 -2.61
C LEU A 96 -6.86 4.11 -3.24
N GLY A 97 -7.73 4.45 -4.19
CA GLY A 97 -7.72 5.75 -4.85
C GLY A 97 -7.89 6.92 -3.89
N GLN A 98 -8.87 6.83 -2.99
CA GLN A 98 -9.10 7.83 -1.95
C GLN A 98 -7.88 7.99 -1.02
N MET A 99 -7.23 6.89 -0.65
CA MET A 99 -6.08 6.91 0.25
C MET A 99 -4.84 7.52 -0.42
N VAL A 100 -4.59 7.19 -1.69
CA VAL A 100 -3.48 7.77 -2.45
C VAL A 100 -3.69 9.28 -2.64
N GLN A 101 -4.90 9.71 -3.00
CA GLN A 101 -5.23 11.13 -3.13
C GLN A 101 -5.04 11.89 -1.81
N ARG A 102 -5.35 11.29 -0.66
CA ARG A 102 -5.11 11.91 0.65
C ARG A 102 -3.63 12.04 1.01
N LEU A 103 -2.78 11.12 0.56
CA LEU A 103 -1.35 11.14 0.87
C LEU A 103 -0.54 11.99 -0.12
N ASN A 104 -1.00 12.11 -1.36
CA ASN A 104 -0.34 12.89 -2.41
C ASN A 104 -0.06 14.37 -2.06
N PRO A 105 -0.96 15.16 -1.44
CA PRO A 105 -0.64 16.55 -1.08
C PRO A 105 0.34 16.67 0.10
N ALA A 106 0.54 15.60 0.87
CA ALA A 106 1.37 15.60 2.08
C ALA A 106 2.83 15.19 1.84
N ILE A 107 3.21 14.84 0.60
CA ILE A 107 4.56 14.40 0.27
C ILE A 107 5.23 15.53 -0.54
N PRO A 108 6.17 16.29 0.05
CA PRO A 108 6.88 17.32 -0.68
C PRO A 108 7.69 16.67 -1.80
N THR A 109 7.39 17.08 -3.04
CA THR A 109 8.24 16.80 -4.21
C THR A 109 9.52 17.60 -3.99
N ARG A 110 10.60 16.92 -3.63
CA ARG A 110 11.92 17.54 -3.50
C ARG A 110 12.56 17.71 -4.87
#